data_AF-A0A939HRF4-F1
#
_entry.id   AF-A0A939HRF4-F1
#
_cell.length_a   1.000
_cell.length_b   1.000
_cell.length_c   1.000
_cell.angle_alpha   90.00
_cell.angle_beta   90.00
_cell.angle_gamma   90.00
#
_symmetry.space_group_name_H-M   'P 1'
#
loop_
_entity.id
_entity.type
_entity.pdbx_description
1 polymer ?
#
loop_
_entity_poly.entity_id
_entity_poly.type
_entity_poly.pdbx_seq_one_letter_code
_entity_poly.pdbx_strand_id
1 'polypeptide(L)' 'MKDYKKLPLDIQQRLDRKLEFLLNDPSYPSLRVHKLRGVEGLWEFSVTMNYRVIFEVEDEYYLLLGAGPHDIVDRI' A
#
# COMPACT_ATOMS: atom_id res chain seq x y z
N MET A 1 -11.14 0.49 1.47
CA MET A 1 -10.36 1.42 2.33
C MET A 1 -11.02 2.81 2.40
N LYS A 2 -11.22 3.36 3.62
CA LYS A 2 -11.91 4.66 3.82
C LYS A 2 -11.07 5.87 3.40
N ASP A 3 -9.76 5.78 3.50
CA ASP A 3 -8.86 6.93 3.28
C ASP A 3 -8.56 7.19 1.81
N TYR A 4 -8.83 6.24 0.93
CA TYR A 4 -8.66 6.40 -0.52
C TYR A 4 -9.30 7.70 -1.04
N LYS A 5 -10.58 7.92 -0.66
CA LYS A 5 -11.35 9.10 -1.10
C LYS A 5 -10.82 10.42 -0.54
N LYS A 6 -9.98 10.39 0.49
CA LYS A 6 -9.36 11.56 1.11
C LYS A 6 -7.98 11.86 0.51
N LEU A 7 -7.41 10.94 -0.26
CA LEU A 7 -6.14 11.16 -0.93
C LEU A 7 -6.29 12.22 -2.04
N PRO A 8 -5.25 13.00 -2.32
CA PRO A 8 -5.21 13.83 -3.52
C PRO A 8 -5.48 13.00 -4.78
N LEU A 9 -6.15 13.59 -5.78
CA LEU A 9 -6.59 12.87 -6.99
C LEU A 9 -5.43 12.23 -7.75
N ASP A 10 -4.27 12.88 -7.80
CA ASP A 10 -3.07 12.34 -8.44
C ASP A 10 -2.52 11.10 -7.69
N ILE A 11 -2.66 11.07 -6.36
CA ILE A 11 -2.27 9.93 -5.54
C ILE A 11 -3.24 8.77 -5.72
N GLN A 12 -4.55 9.03 -5.84
CA GLN A 12 -5.56 8.01 -6.16
C GLN A 12 -5.22 7.31 -7.48
N GLN A 13 -4.97 8.07 -8.56
CA GLN A 13 -4.61 7.52 -9.87
C GLN A 13 -3.30 6.71 -9.85
N ARG A 14 -2.30 7.20 -9.11
CA ARG A 14 -1.03 6.47 -8.93
C ARG A 14 -1.23 5.18 -8.15
N LEU A 15 -2.08 5.21 -7.12
CA LEU A 15 -2.42 4.04 -6.32
C LEU A 15 -3.10 2.99 -7.18
N ASP A 16 -4.08 3.35 -8.01
CA ASP A 16 -4.75 2.40 -8.91
C ASP A 16 -3.75 1.67 -9.82
N ARG A 17 -2.82 2.40 -10.45
CA ARG A 17 -1.75 1.80 -11.25
C ARG A 17 -0.82 0.89 -10.44
N LYS A 18 -0.56 1.22 -9.18
CA LYS A 18 0.27 0.39 -8.29
C LYS A 18 -0.46 -0.89 -7.89
N LEU A 19 -1.78 -0.85 -7.73
CA LEU A 19 -2.59 -2.05 -7.49
C LEU A 19 -2.55 -2.98 -8.70
N GLU A 20 -2.60 -2.44 -9.92
CA GLU A 20 -2.37 -3.25 -11.13
C GLU A 20 -1.00 -3.94 -11.09
N PHE A 21 0.08 -3.23 -10.72
CA PHE A 21 1.39 -3.85 -10.58
C PHE A 21 1.40 -4.93 -9.49
N LEU A 22 0.80 -4.66 -8.33
CA LEU A 22 0.76 -5.61 -7.21
C LEU A 22 0.01 -6.90 -7.59
N LEU A 23 -1.09 -6.79 -8.33
CA LEU A 23 -1.88 -7.94 -8.78
C LEU A 23 -1.18 -8.76 -9.87
N ASN A 24 -0.32 -8.15 -10.68
CA ASN A 24 0.43 -8.84 -11.72
C ASN A 24 1.75 -9.43 -11.21
N ASP A 25 2.52 -8.64 -10.45
CA ASP A 25 3.81 -9.03 -9.90
C ASP A 25 4.14 -8.18 -8.64
N PRO A 26 3.99 -8.77 -7.44
CA PRO A 26 4.30 -8.10 -6.18
C PRO A 26 5.77 -7.68 -6.03
N SER A 27 6.69 -8.25 -6.81
CA SER A 27 8.11 -7.94 -6.78
C SER A 27 8.49 -6.72 -7.60
N TYR A 28 7.52 -6.05 -8.25
CA TYR A 28 7.78 -4.88 -9.08
C TYR A 28 8.64 -3.85 -8.33
N PRO A 29 9.82 -3.44 -8.85
CA PRO A 29 10.78 -2.64 -8.08
C PRO A 29 10.22 -1.31 -7.57
N SER A 30 9.23 -0.77 -8.29
CA SER A 30 8.59 0.49 -7.94
C SER A 30 7.63 0.38 -6.75
N LEU A 31 7.15 -0.83 -6.40
CA LEU A 31 6.29 -1.07 -5.24
C LEU A 31 7.10 -1.06 -3.95
N ARG A 32 8.35 -1.57 -3.96
CA ARG A 32 9.19 -1.70 -2.75
C ARG A 32 8.44 -2.38 -1.60
N VAL A 33 7.77 -3.49 -1.92
CA VAL A 33 6.98 -4.26 -0.95
C VAL A 33 7.90 -4.75 0.17
N HIS A 34 7.51 -4.55 1.43
CA HIS A 34 8.20 -5.16 2.57
C HIS A 34 7.26 -5.37 3.75
N LYS A 35 7.62 -6.32 4.62
CA LYS A 35 6.93 -6.55 5.89
C LYS A 35 7.15 -5.35 6.82
N LEU A 36 6.09 -4.91 7.49
CA LEU A 36 6.24 -3.96 8.59
C LEU A 36 7.00 -4.62 9.74
N ARG A 37 7.98 -3.91 10.28
CA ARG A 37 8.74 -4.42 11.42
C ARG A 37 7.91 -4.33 12.69
N GLY A 38 7.87 -5.40 13.46
CA GLY A 38 7.18 -5.43 14.75
C GLY A 38 5.67 -5.69 14.69
N VAL A 39 5.10 -5.83 13.48
CA VAL A 39 3.70 -6.23 13.31
C VAL A 39 3.63 -7.44 12.37
N GLU A 40 3.18 -8.56 12.91
CA GLU A 40 3.05 -9.81 12.15
C GLU A 40 1.89 -9.72 11.15
N GLY A 41 2.07 -10.29 9.96
CA GLY A 41 1.03 -10.32 8.92
C GLY A 41 0.89 -9.04 8.09
N LEU A 42 1.46 -7.91 8.53
CA LEU A 42 1.34 -6.64 7.81
C LEU A 42 2.50 -6.35 6.86
N TRP A 43 2.12 -5.80 5.71
CA TRP A 43 3.01 -5.39 4.65
C TRP A 43 2.74 -3.95 4.25
N GLU A 44 3.75 -3.30 3.67
CA GLU A 44 3.58 -2.02 3.01
C GLU A 44 4.10 -2.03 1.57
N PHE A 45 3.51 -1.17 0.74
CA PHE A 45 4.08 -0.80 -0.56
C PHE A 45 4.01 0.70 -0.81
N SER A 46 4.86 1.16 -1.71
CA SER A 46 5.02 2.56 -2.09
C SER A 46 4.13 2.98 -3.26
N VAL A 47 3.32 4.01 -3.03
CA VAL A 47 2.61 4.74 -4.10
C VAL A 47 3.53 5.78 -4.73
N THR A 48 4.18 6.58 -3.87
CA THR A 48 5.22 7.57 -4.23
C THR A 48 6.39 7.44 -3.26
N MET A 49 7.34 8.39 -3.24
CA MET A 49 8.31 8.44 -2.13
C MET A 49 7.61 8.71 -0.79
N ASN A 50 6.56 9.53 -0.80
CA ASN A 50 5.94 10.06 0.41
C ASN A 50 4.63 9.38 0.80
N TYR A 51 4.08 8.49 -0.04
CA TYR A 51 2.82 7.79 0.22
C TYR A 51 3.01 6.27 0.25
N ARG A 52 2.33 5.63 1.21
CA ARG A 52 2.33 4.18 1.45
C ARG A 52 0.92 3.62 1.52
N VAL A 53 0.83 2.32 1.29
CA VAL A 53 -0.37 1.51 1.56
C VAL A 53 0.04 0.40 2.51
N ILE A 54 -0.76 0.19 3.55
CA ILE A 54 -0.65 -0.93 4.46
C ILE A 54 -1.69 -1.98 4.07
N PHE A 55 -1.26 -3.22 3.98
CA PHE A 55 -2.11 -4.33 3.55
C PHE A 55 -1.70 -5.66 4.17
N GLU A 56 -2.65 -6.59 4.17
CA GLU A 56 -2.43 -8.01 4.48
C GLU A 56 -2.39 -8.82 3.19
N VAL A 57 -1.64 -9.92 3.23
CA VAL A 57 -1.57 -10.90 2.15
C VAL A 57 -2.35 -12.13 2.60
N GLU A 58 -3.49 -12.35 1.96
CA GLU A 58 -4.31 -13.55 2.13
C GLU A 58 -4.08 -14.49 0.94
N ASP A 59 -4.49 -15.75 1.07
CA ASP A 59 -4.22 -16.79 0.06
C ASP A 59 -4.74 -16.42 -1.35
N GLU A 60 -5.88 -15.74 -1.44
CA GLU A 60 -6.53 -15.40 -2.71
C GLU A 60 -6.59 -13.89 -3.01
N TYR A 61 -6.28 -13.03 -2.03
CA TYR A 61 -6.46 -11.59 -2.17
C TYR A 61 -5.54 -10.77 -1.28
N TYR A 62 -5.45 -9.47 -1.58
CA TYR A 62 -4.79 -8.49 -0.74
C TYR A 62 -5.85 -7.65 -0.01
N LEU A 63 -5.77 -7.58 1.31
CA LEU A 63 -6.66 -6.72 2.09
C LEU A 63 -6.01 -5.36 2.34
N LEU A 64 -6.50 -4.32 1.66
CA LEU A 64 -5.99 -2.96 1.84
C LEU A 64 -6.57 -2.31 3.10
N LEU A 65 -5.71 -2.09 4.10
CA LEU A 65 -6.09 -1.56 5.41
C LEU A 65 -6.12 -0.03 5.41
N GLY A 66 -5.09 0.61 4.86
CA GLY A 66 -4.90 2.05 4.90
C GLY A 66 -3.95 2.58 3.85
N ALA A 67 -4.12 3.84 3.45
CA ALA A 67 -3.22 4.55 2.56
C ALA A 67 -3.10 6.01 2.96
N GLY A 68 -1.89 6.54 2.91
CA GLY A 68 -1.58 7.86 3.41
C GLY A 68 -0.12 8.20 3.25
N PRO A 69 0.33 9.32 3.84
CA PRO A 69 1.73 9.67 3.84
C PRO A 69 2.57 8.62 4.57
N HIS A 70 3.90 8.71 4.50
CA HIS A 70 4.80 7.68 5.04
C HIS A 70 4.63 7.44 6.56
N ASP A 71 4.06 8.41 7.28
CA ASP A 71 3.74 8.35 8.72
C ASP A 71 2.51 7.48 9.01
N ILE A 72 1.84 6.92 8.00
CA ILE A 72 0.67 6.08 8.22
C ILE A 72 1.00 4.82 9.03
N VAL A 73 2.25 4.34 8.97
CA VAL A 73 2.74 3.23 9.78
C VAL A 73 2.70 3.56 11.27
N ASP A 74 2.94 4.82 11.66
CA ASP A 74 2.92 5.26 13.05
C ASP A 74 1.51 5.27 13.67
N ARG A 75 0.48 5.03 12.85
CA ARG A 75 -0.94 5.03 13.24
C ARG A 75 -1.53 3.62 13.32
N ILE A 76 -0.72 2.59 13.05
CA ILE A 76 -1.08 1.17 13.13
C ILE A 76 -0.70 0.64 14.53
#